data_AF-A0A1L8MEJ5-F1
#
_entry.id   AF-A0A1L8MEJ5-F1
#
_cell.length_a   1.000
_cell.length_b   1.000
_cell.length_c   1.000
_cell.angle_alpha   90.00
_cell.angle_beta   90.00
_cell.angle_gamma   90.00
#
_symmetry.space_group_name_H-M   'P 1'
#
loop_
_entity.id
_entity.type
_entity.pdbx_description
1 polymer ?
#
loop_
_entity_poly.entity_id
_entity_poly.type
_entity_poly.pdbx_seq_one_letter_code
_entity_poly.pdbx_strand_id
1 'polypeptide(L)' 'MDDSNKHLKSLLKQTDLAFKALIREPESSILNERYERAKHELDLYTASLKHSLNQRRQQRQR' A
#
# COMPACT_ATOMS: atom_id res chain seq x y z
N MET A 1 -1.27 11.15 15.27
CA MET A 1 -0.57 11.01 13.96
C MET A 1 -0.01 9.59 13.76
N ASP A 2 -0.60 8.56 14.36
CA ASP A 2 -0.08 7.17 14.27
C ASP A 2 -0.94 6.26 13.39
N ASP A 3 -2.22 6.58 13.20
CA ASP A 3 -3.16 5.72 12.47
C ASP A 3 -2.78 5.56 11.00
N SER A 4 -2.22 6.60 10.38
CA SER A 4 -1.71 6.53 9.01
C SER A 4 -0.56 5.53 8.87
N ASN A 5 0.30 5.48 9.88
CA ASN A 5 1.46 4.59 9.87
C ASN A 5 1.06 3.14 10.19
N LYS A 6 0.05 2.95 11.06
CA LYS A 6 -0.55 1.64 11.32
C LYS A 6 -1.24 1.08 10.07
N HIS A 7 -2.01 1.90 9.37
CA HIS A 7 -2.71 1.48 8.16
C HIS A 7 -1.73 1.12 7.04
N LEU A 8 -0.70 1.95 6.80
CA LEU A 8 0.36 1.64 5.84
C LEU A 8 1.09 0.34 6.17
N LYS A 9 1.44 0.13 7.45
CA LYS A 9 2.08 -1.12 7.89
C LYS A 9 1.19 -2.34 7.64
N SER A 10 -0.12 -2.23 7.89
CA SER A 10 -1.06 -3.31 7.60
C SER A 10 -1.14 -3.59 6.09
N LEU A 11 -1.24 -2.55 5.25
CA LEU A 11 -1.26 -2.70 3.79
C LEU A 11 0.03 -3.35 3.26
N LEU A 12 1.19 -2.94 3.77
CA LEU A 12 2.47 -3.55 3.43
C LEU A 12 2.51 -5.03 3.82
N LYS A 13 2.07 -5.36 5.04
CA LYS A 13 2.04 -6.74 5.53
C LYS A 13 1.08 -7.61 4.71
N GLN A 14 -0.08 -7.08 4.34
CA GLN A 14 -1.06 -7.76 3.51
C GLN A 14 -0.52 -8.01 2.09
N THR A 15 0.14 -7.01 1.51
CA THR A 15 0.77 -7.13 0.18
C THR A 15 1.90 -8.15 0.21
N ASP A 16 2.74 -8.15 1.25
CA ASP A 16 3.85 -9.10 1.42
C ASP A 16 3.35 -10.55 1.59
N LEU A 17 2.28 -10.75 2.35
CA LEU A 17 1.64 -12.07 2.50
C LEU A 17 1.05 -12.57 1.18
N ALA A 18 0.33 -11.70 0.45
CA ALA A 18 -0.23 -12.03 -0.85
C ALA A 18 0.87 -12.34 -1.87
N PHE A 19 1.96 -11.57 -1.84
CA PHE A 19 3.11 -11.78 -2.72
C PHE A 19 3.83 -13.10 -2.42
N LYS A 20 4.07 -13.43 -1.15
CA LYS A 20 4.67 -14.71 -0.74
C LYS A 20 3.81 -15.90 -1.16
N ALA A 21 2.49 -15.78 -1.02
CA ALA A 21 1.56 -16.80 -1.50
C ALA A 21 1.62 -16.93 -3.03
N LEU A 22 1.64 -15.81 -3.76
CA LEU A 22 1.76 -15.79 -5.20
C LEU A 22 3.10 -16.36 -5.70
N ILE A 23 4.22 -16.08 -5.03
CA ILE A 23 5.52 -16.70 -5.37
C ILE A 23 5.46 -18.22 -5.23
N ARG A 24 4.75 -18.72 -4.22
CA ARG A 24 4.60 -20.15 -3.97
C ARG A 24 3.71 -20.82 -5.02
N GLU A 25 2.71 -20.11 -5.52
CA GLU A 25 1.72 -20.60 -6.49
C GLU A 25 1.43 -19.54 -7.57
N PRO A 26 2.37 -19.29 -8.50
CA PRO A 26 2.26 -18.20 -9.49
C PRO A 26 1.18 -18.43 -10.53
N GLU A 27 0.75 -19.68 -10.72
CA GLU A 27 -0.33 -20.05 -11.65
C GLU A 27 -1.73 -19.81 -11.03
N SER A 28 -1.80 -19.51 -9.74
CA SER A 28 -3.06 -19.23 -9.07
C SER A 28 -3.57 -17.83 -9.38
N SER A 29 -4.54 -17.76 -10.30
CA SER A 29 -5.21 -16.51 -10.67
C SER A 29 -5.85 -15.81 -9.46
N ILE A 30 -6.30 -16.57 -8.46
CA ILE A 30 -6.89 -16.04 -7.22
C ILE A 30 -5.81 -15.33 -6.36
N LEU A 31 -4.62 -15.92 -6.24
CA LEU A 31 -3.52 -15.30 -5.50
C LEU A 31 -2.99 -14.07 -6.24
N ASN A 32 -2.96 -14.13 -7.57
CA ASN A 32 -2.57 -13.01 -8.41
C ASN A 32 -3.55 -11.84 -8.24
N GLU A 33 -4.87 -12.10 -8.30
CA GLU A 33 -5.88 -11.07 -8.06
C GLU A 33 -5.78 -10.47 -6.65
N ARG A 34 -5.53 -11.30 -5.63
CA ARG A 34 -5.33 -10.83 -4.25
C ARG A 34 -4.11 -9.92 -4.12
N TYR A 35 -3.00 -10.30 -4.76
CA TYR A 35 -1.78 -9.49 -4.76
C TYR A 35 -2.01 -8.16 -5.51
N GLU A 36 -2.61 -8.20 -6.70
CA GLU A 36 -2.91 -7.01 -7.50
C GLU A 36 -3.83 -6.05 -6.74
N ARG A 37 -4.87 -6.55 -6.04
CA ARG A 37 -5.71 -5.72 -5.18
C ARG A 37 -4.93 -5.10 -4.03
N ALA A 38 -4.12 -5.88 -3.32
CA ALA A 38 -3.32 -5.37 -2.19
C ALA A 38 -2.30 -4.31 -2.64
N LYS A 39 -1.66 -4.54 -3.78
CA LYS A 39 -0.73 -3.59 -4.42
C LYS A 39 -1.45 -2.31 -4.81
N HIS A 40 -2.61 -2.40 -5.45
CA HIS A 40 -3.39 -1.23 -5.86
C HIS A 40 -3.82 -0.39 -4.63
N GLU A 41 -4.25 -1.05 -3.55
CA GLU A 41 -4.64 -0.38 -2.31
C GLU A 41 -3.43 0.33 -1.64
N LEU A 42 -2.26 -0.29 -1.66
CA LEU A 42 -1.00 0.31 -1.22
C LEU A 42 -0.61 1.54 -2.07
N ASP A 43 -0.74 1.46 -3.39
CA ASP A 43 -0.43 2.54 -4.32
C ASP A 43 -1.37 3.74 -4.11
N LEU A 44 -2.68 3.50 -4.00
CA LEU A 44 -3.67 4.55 -3.71
C LEU A 44 -3.38 5.24 -2.38
N TYR A 45 -3.05 4.45 -1.35
CA TYR A 45 -2.74 4.98 -0.04
C TYR A 45 -1.46 5.81 -0.02
N THR A 46 -0.39 5.30 -0.64
CA THR A 46 0.90 6.02 -0.72
C THR A 46 0.82 7.26 -1.60
N ALA A 47 0.04 7.24 -2.68
CA ALA A 47 -0.24 8.42 -3.51
C ALA A 47 -0.97 9.50 -2.69
N SER A 48 -2.02 9.12 -1.94
CA SER A 48 -2.77 10.03 -1.07
C SER A 48 -1.89 10.59 0.06
N LEU A 49 -1.02 9.75 0.64
CA LEU A 49 -0.09 10.16 1.67
C LEU A 49 0.94 11.15 1.14
N LYS A 50 1.55 10.86 -0.03
CA LYS A 50 2.47 11.78 -0.71
C LYS A 50 1.82 13.12 -1.01
N HIS A 51 0.58 13.11 -1.50
CA HIS A 51 -0.18 14.34 -1.75
C HIS A 51 -0.38 15.14 -0.46
N SER A 52 -0.82 14.49 0.61
CA SER A 52 -1.04 15.11 1.93
C SER A 52 0.26 15.67 2.55
N LEU A 53 1.38 14.98 2.35
CA LEU A 53 2.70 15.43 2.80
C LEU A 53 3.20 16.63 1.97
N ASN A 54 3.04 16.60 0.64
CA ASN A 54 3.41 17.71 -0.23
C ASN A 54 2.57 18.97 0.06
N GLN A 55 1.27 18.83 0.30
CA GLN A 55 0.41 19.96 0.69
C GLN A 55 0.87 20.61 2.00
N ARG A 56 1.18 19.81 3.03
CA ARG A 56 1.74 20.34 4.29
C ARG A 56 3.10 21.01 4.11
N ARG A 57 3.92 20.50 3.19
CA ARG A 57 5.25 21.05 2.90
C ARG A 57 5.15 22.41 2.20
N GLN A 58 4.19 22.58 1.30
CA GLN A 58 3.91 23.86 0.64
C GLN A 58 3.32 24.90 1.60
N GLN A 59 2.49 24.49 2.58
CA GLN A 59 1.98 25.41 3.61
C GLN A 59 3.06 25.91 4.59
N ARG A 60 4.14 25.15 4.81
CA ARG A 60 5.27 25.56 5.68
C ARG A 60 6.34 26.40 4.97
N GLN A 61 6.25 26.56 3.66
CA GLN A 61 7.18 27.38 2.85
C GLN A 61 6.60 28.75 2.47
N ARG A 62 5.38 29.06 2.90
CA ARG A 62 4.76 30.39 2.82
C ARG A 62 4.82 31.06 4.18
#